data_AF-A0A937CV97-F1
#
_entry.id   AF-A0A937CV97-F1
#
_cell.length_a   1.000
_cell.length_b   1.000
_cell.length_c   1.000
_cell.angle_alpha   90.00
_cell.angle_beta   90.00
_cell.angle_gamma   90.00
#
_symmetry.space_group_name_H-M   'P 1'
#
loop_
_entity.id
_entity.type
_entity.pdbx_description
1 polymer ?
#
loop_
_entity_poly.entity_id
_entity_poly.type
_entity_poly.pdbx_seq_one_letter_code
_entity_poly.pdbx_strand_id
1 'polypeptide(L)'
;MKIRSSFAAAVVALGFSCALAAPRASIELLPEAEVSSDAVSLGQVARLHSPELALMRQLVDLPIGRVPGDGQPAYVRRELLAGWLRRATGLLEADVVWLGSESARVTRATRQLKGAELAVVATQALRDYMALRGIAGQVRAARWPRDLPIPAGEVQLRARSLEDAALRQRMLVWVDIWSEGAFLGTVPVPVEVEAAVSPGAMDSGVSAVATRRGPTRSSPLSVERGGWATLRSSDGVVSLESKVAVLQDGRVGDQVRVRAPGGGAIVFARVTGPGQLELAP
;
A
#
# COMPACT_ATOMS: atom_id res chain seq x y z
N MET A 1 68.96 -72.05 -33.31
CA MET A 1 67.69 -72.51 -33.90
C MET A 1 66.55 -71.72 -33.25
N LYS A 2 65.61 -71.19 -34.05
CA LYS A 2 64.45 -70.33 -33.72
C LYS A 2 63.65 -70.90 -32.52
N ILE A 3 63.00 -70.09 -31.66
CA ILE A 3 61.64 -69.55 -31.89
C ILE A 3 61.41 -68.30 -31.03
N ARG A 4 60.97 -67.22 -31.69
CA ARG A 4 60.36 -66.01 -31.11
C ARG A 4 58.89 -66.31 -30.81
N SER A 5 58.35 -65.90 -29.67
CA SER A 5 56.90 -65.80 -29.48
C SER A 5 56.58 -64.55 -28.67
N SER A 6 56.10 -63.53 -29.39
CA SER A 6 55.62 -62.26 -28.85
C SER A 6 54.15 -62.44 -28.48
N PHE A 7 53.80 -62.31 -27.20
CA PHE A 7 52.41 -62.15 -26.77
C PHE A 7 52.06 -60.66 -26.74
N ALA A 8 51.24 -60.22 -27.70
CA ALA A 8 50.64 -58.90 -27.71
C ALA A 8 49.50 -58.89 -26.68
N ALA A 9 49.66 -58.10 -25.62
CA ALA A 9 48.58 -57.80 -24.69
C ALA A 9 47.64 -56.77 -25.33
N ALA A 10 46.43 -57.20 -25.67
CA ALA A 10 45.36 -56.30 -26.08
C ALA A 10 44.80 -55.59 -24.84
N VAL A 11 45.14 -54.31 -24.68
CA VAL A 11 44.52 -53.43 -23.70
C VAL A 11 43.17 -52.97 -24.24
N VAL A 12 42.09 -53.56 -23.74
CA VAL A 12 40.73 -53.09 -23.98
C VAL A 12 40.51 -51.85 -23.12
N ALA A 13 40.61 -50.68 -23.74
CA ALA A 13 40.20 -49.43 -23.13
C ALA A 13 38.66 -49.37 -23.09
N LEU A 14 38.08 -49.73 -21.96
CA LEU A 14 36.69 -49.41 -21.63
C LEU A 14 36.60 -47.90 -21.42
N GLY A 15 36.30 -47.17 -22.49
CA GLY A 15 35.94 -45.76 -22.44
C GLY A 15 34.62 -45.59 -21.70
N PHE A 16 34.69 -45.28 -20.41
CA PHE A 16 33.56 -44.74 -19.64
C PHE A 16 33.30 -43.32 -20.17
N SER A 17 32.50 -43.20 -21.24
CA SER A 17 31.92 -41.92 -21.62
C SER A 17 30.90 -41.54 -20.55
N CYS A 18 31.38 -40.86 -19.52
CA CYS A 18 30.52 -40.11 -18.62
C CYS A 18 29.95 -38.96 -19.45
N ALA A 19 28.78 -39.17 -20.06
CA ALA A 19 27.96 -38.09 -20.56
C ALA A 19 27.55 -37.26 -19.34
N LEU A 20 28.37 -36.27 -18.98
CA LEU A 20 27.95 -35.20 -18.09
C LEU A 20 26.70 -34.60 -18.72
N ALA A 21 25.54 -34.95 -18.15
CA ALA A 21 24.28 -34.34 -18.55
C ALA A 21 24.47 -32.83 -18.46
N ALA A 22 24.36 -32.16 -19.60
CA ALA A 22 24.54 -30.72 -19.64
C ALA A 22 23.47 -30.09 -18.74
N PRO A 23 23.83 -29.06 -17.95
CA PRO A 23 22.88 -28.41 -17.07
C PRO A 23 21.71 -27.87 -17.89
N ARG A 24 20.50 -28.08 -17.37
CA ARG A 24 19.26 -27.67 -18.03
C ARG A 24 19.00 -26.18 -17.87
N ALA A 25 19.58 -25.54 -16.86
CA ALA A 25 19.52 -24.10 -16.68
C ALA A 25 20.79 -23.55 -16.02
N SER A 26 21.13 -22.30 -16.33
CA SER A 26 22.05 -21.52 -15.51
C SER A 26 21.33 -20.28 -14.94
N ILE A 27 21.60 -20.03 -13.66
CA ILE A 27 20.94 -18.98 -12.89
C ILE A 27 22.03 -18.14 -12.24
N GLU A 28 22.18 -16.91 -12.71
CA GLU A 28 23.08 -15.93 -12.15
C GLU A 28 22.30 -15.01 -11.20
N LEU A 29 22.47 -15.22 -9.89
CA LEU A 29 21.80 -14.41 -8.88
C LEU A 29 22.50 -13.05 -8.75
N LEU A 30 21.73 -11.97 -8.93
CA LEU A 30 22.25 -10.61 -8.83
C LEU A 30 22.51 -10.24 -7.36
N PRO A 31 23.57 -9.47 -7.04
CA PRO A 31 23.83 -9.01 -5.67
C PRO A 31 22.75 -8.05 -5.15
N GLU A 32 22.23 -7.21 -6.04
CA GLU A 32 21.15 -6.25 -5.75
C GLU A 32 20.13 -6.29 -6.88
N ALA A 33 18.85 -6.24 -6.52
CA ALA A 33 17.73 -6.21 -7.45
C ALA A 33 16.66 -5.23 -6.96
N GLU A 34 16.14 -4.41 -7.87
CA GLU A 34 15.07 -3.46 -7.59
C GLU A 34 13.77 -3.93 -8.26
N VAL A 35 12.69 -4.03 -7.49
CA VAL A 35 11.40 -4.59 -7.95
C VAL A 35 10.28 -3.57 -7.85
N SER A 36 9.43 -3.46 -8.87
CA SER A 36 8.35 -2.47 -8.88
C SER A 36 7.09 -2.93 -8.11
N SER A 37 6.85 -4.24 -8.05
CA SER A 37 5.67 -4.88 -7.48
C SER A 37 5.90 -5.45 -6.09
N ASP A 38 4.81 -5.69 -5.33
CA ASP A 38 4.88 -6.47 -4.06
C ASP A 38 5.35 -7.92 -4.33
N ALA A 39 4.76 -8.59 -5.32
CA ALA A 39 5.18 -9.93 -5.73
C ALA A 39 6.48 -9.90 -6.53
N VAL A 40 7.44 -10.73 -6.13
CA VAL A 40 8.73 -10.86 -6.79
C VAL A 40 8.83 -12.19 -7.53
N SER A 41 9.30 -12.13 -8.76
CA SER A 41 9.65 -13.32 -9.55
C SER A 41 11.16 -13.53 -9.66
N LEU A 42 11.57 -14.76 -9.93
CA LEU A 42 12.98 -15.10 -10.10
C LEU A 42 13.62 -14.31 -11.27
N GLY A 43 12.86 -14.05 -12.35
CA GLY A 43 13.35 -13.25 -13.47
C GLY A 43 13.69 -11.80 -13.13
N GLN A 44 13.20 -11.27 -12.00
CA GLN A 44 13.52 -9.92 -11.53
C GLN A 44 14.81 -9.86 -10.71
N VAL A 45 15.25 -10.98 -10.12
CA VAL A 45 16.40 -11.02 -9.19
C VAL A 45 17.61 -11.77 -9.76
N ALA A 46 17.45 -12.47 -10.87
CA ALA A 46 18.49 -13.29 -11.47
C ALA A 46 18.48 -13.20 -13.00
N ARG A 47 19.65 -13.37 -13.61
CA ARG A 47 19.76 -13.62 -15.05
C ARG A 47 19.62 -15.12 -15.30
N LEU A 48 18.75 -15.46 -16.23
CA LEU A 48 18.34 -16.83 -16.49
C LEU A 48 18.78 -17.24 -17.90
N HIS A 49 19.37 -18.42 -18.01
CA HIS A 49 19.63 -19.05 -19.29
C HIS A 49 19.17 -20.51 -19.26
N SER A 50 18.49 -20.94 -20.33
CA SER A 50 18.00 -22.31 -20.50
C SER A 50 17.88 -22.57 -22.01
N PRO A 51 18.35 -23.73 -22.50
CA PRO A 51 18.13 -24.13 -23.89
C PRO A 51 16.66 -24.50 -24.15
N GLU A 52 15.88 -24.81 -23.10
CA GLU A 52 14.47 -25.16 -23.20
C GLU A 52 13.59 -23.92 -22.93
N LEU A 53 12.81 -23.50 -23.93
CA LEU A 53 11.96 -22.31 -23.87
C LEU A 53 10.83 -22.44 -22.84
N ALA A 54 10.24 -23.63 -22.71
CA ALA A 54 9.18 -23.89 -21.74
C ALA A 54 9.70 -23.71 -20.30
N LEU A 55 10.86 -24.30 -20.01
CA LEU A 55 11.55 -24.13 -18.74
C LEU A 55 11.95 -22.68 -18.49
N MET A 56 12.49 -21.98 -19.50
CA MET A 56 12.83 -20.56 -19.38
C MET A 56 11.63 -19.72 -18.93
N ARG A 57 10.46 -19.90 -19.56
CA ARG A 57 9.24 -19.18 -19.19
C ARG A 57 8.82 -19.48 -17.75
N GLN A 58 8.86 -20.75 -17.35
CA GLN A 58 8.57 -21.14 -15.96
C GLN A 58 9.53 -20.48 -14.96
N LEU A 59 10.82 -20.40 -15.29
CA LEU A 59 11.82 -19.77 -14.43
C LEU A 59 11.62 -18.26 -14.31
N VAL A 60 11.29 -17.58 -15.41
CA VAL A 60 11.04 -16.12 -15.41
C VAL A 60 9.85 -15.75 -14.52
N ASP A 61 8.77 -16.52 -14.59
CA ASP A 61 7.52 -16.27 -13.87
C ASP A 61 7.49 -16.91 -12.47
N LEU A 62 8.53 -17.63 -12.08
CA LEU A 62 8.58 -18.34 -10.79
C LEU A 62 8.45 -17.36 -9.61
N PRO A 63 7.39 -17.43 -8.80
CA PRO A 63 7.23 -16.53 -7.66
C PRO A 63 8.19 -16.92 -6.54
N ILE A 64 8.98 -15.95 -6.06
CA ILE A 64 9.95 -16.13 -4.97
C ILE A 64 9.48 -15.46 -3.67
N GLY A 65 8.35 -14.77 -3.68
CA GLY A 65 7.75 -14.20 -2.47
C GLY A 65 7.37 -12.73 -2.64
N ARG A 66 7.43 -12.00 -1.52
CA ARG A 66 6.98 -10.61 -1.42
C ARG A 66 8.07 -9.72 -0.81
N VAL A 67 8.18 -8.49 -1.29
CA VAL A 67 9.10 -7.49 -0.74
C VAL A 67 8.30 -6.42 0.00
N PRO A 68 8.61 -6.16 1.28
CA PRO A 68 7.95 -5.12 2.05
C PRO A 68 7.98 -3.75 1.35
N GLY A 69 6.85 -3.05 1.38
CA GLY A 69 6.71 -1.73 0.77
C GLY A 69 7.27 -0.57 1.58
N ASP A 70 7.78 -0.81 2.78
CA ASP A 70 8.30 0.21 3.71
C ASP A 70 9.77 0.61 3.42
N GLY A 71 10.32 0.13 2.30
CA GLY A 71 11.71 0.38 1.89
C GLY A 71 12.72 -0.52 2.60
N GLN A 72 12.29 -1.46 3.44
CA GLN A 72 13.21 -2.46 3.99
C GLN A 72 13.65 -3.46 2.92
N PRO A 73 14.95 -3.77 2.83
CA PRO A 73 15.42 -4.78 1.90
C PRO A 73 14.99 -6.17 2.37
N ALA A 74 14.54 -7.00 1.42
CA ALA A 74 14.45 -8.43 1.60
C ALA A 74 15.76 -9.10 1.13
N TYR A 75 16.13 -10.21 1.74
CA TYR A 75 17.29 -10.99 1.33
C TYR A 75 16.85 -12.34 0.79
N VAL A 76 17.24 -12.65 -0.44
CA VAL A 76 16.95 -13.93 -1.10
C VAL A 76 18.27 -14.69 -1.24
N ARG A 77 18.33 -15.93 -0.73
CA ARG A 77 19.53 -16.77 -0.80
C ARG A 77 19.36 -17.91 -1.79
N ARG A 78 20.47 -18.36 -2.39
CA ARG A 78 20.46 -19.46 -3.35
C ARG A 78 19.89 -20.76 -2.79
N GLU A 79 20.16 -21.10 -1.53
CA GLU A 79 19.66 -22.35 -0.93
C GLU A 79 18.14 -22.33 -0.84
N LEU A 80 17.56 -21.16 -0.55
CA LEU A 80 16.11 -20.98 -0.52
C LEU A 80 15.51 -21.08 -1.94
N LEU A 81 16.15 -20.41 -2.92
CA LEU A 81 15.74 -20.47 -4.32
C LEU A 81 15.81 -21.89 -4.88
N ALA A 82 16.87 -22.65 -4.56
CA ALA A 82 17.02 -24.06 -4.97
C ALA A 82 15.86 -24.93 -4.45
N GLY A 83 15.39 -24.67 -3.22
CA GLY A 83 14.20 -25.31 -2.67
C GLY A 83 12.91 -24.94 -3.42
N TRP A 84 12.73 -23.68 -3.83
CA TRP A 84 11.58 -23.27 -4.65
C TRP A 84 11.63 -23.84 -6.07
N LEU A 85 12.79 -23.79 -6.73
CA LEU A 85 13.02 -24.34 -8.06
C LEU A 85 12.66 -25.82 -8.11
N ARG A 86 13.21 -26.61 -7.19
CA ARG A 86 12.91 -28.06 -7.12
C ARG A 86 11.42 -28.33 -6.96
N ARG A 87 10.71 -27.54 -6.14
CA ARG A 87 9.26 -27.69 -5.93
C ARG A 87 8.44 -27.29 -7.16
N ALA A 88 8.86 -26.27 -7.90
CA ALA A 88 8.07 -25.72 -9.00
C ALA A 88 8.36 -26.37 -10.35
N THR A 89 9.62 -26.74 -10.62
CA THR A 89 10.05 -27.26 -11.92
C THR A 89 10.54 -28.72 -11.86
N GLY A 90 10.74 -29.27 -10.66
CA GLY A 90 11.32 -30.61 -10.49
C GLY A 90 12.82 -30.68 -10.77
N LEU A 91 13.49 -29.56 -11.06
CA LEU A 91 14.93 -29.54 -11.32
C LEU A 91 15.72 -29.96 -10.07
N LEU A 92 16.68 -30.85 -10.27
CA LEU A 92 17.64 -31.21 -9.24
C LEU A 92 18.81 -30.23 -9.26
N GLU A 93 19.61 -30.26 -8.20
CA GLU A 93 20.78 -29.39 -8.06
C GLU A 93 21.81 -29.62 -9.18
N ALA A 94 21.93 -30.85 -9.67
CA ALA A 94 22.80 -31.19 -10.80
C ALA A 94 22.32 -30.60 -12.15
N ASP A 95 21.02 -30.25 -12.26
CA ASP A 95 20.46 -29.69 -13.48
C ASP A 95 20.64 -28.17 -13.58
N VAL A 96 21.14 -27.52 -12.51
CA VAL A 96 21.21 -26.08 -12.38
C VAL A 96 22.62 -25.63 -12.05
N VAL A 97 23.19 -24.76 -12.88
CA VAL A 97 24.45 -24.07 -12.56
C VAL A 97 24.16 -22.72 -11.93
N TRP A 98 24.60 -22.54 -10.68
CA TRP A 98 24.51 -21.27 -9.97
C TRP A 98 25.72 -20.39 -10.24
N LEU A 99 25.46 -19.12 -10.57
CA LEU A 99 26.45 -18.08 -10.83
C LEU A 99 26.12 -16.80 -10.03
N GLY A 100 27.07 -15.86 -9.93
CA GLY A 100 26.86 -14.56 -9.28
C GLY A 100 27.01 -14.58 -7.76
N SER A 101 26.07 -13.97 -7.03
CA SER A 101 26.11 -13.84 -5.56
C SER A 101 25.36 -14.96 -4.83
N GLU A 102 25.78 -15.34 -3.61
CA GLU A 102 25.06 -16.31 -2.75
C GLU A 102 23.72 -15.77 -2.23
N SER A 103 23.63 -14.43 -2.11
CA SER A 103 22.44 -13.72 -1.68
C SER A 103 22.20 -12.49 -2.55
N ALA A 104 20.93 -12.24 -2.85
CA ALA A 104 20.44 -11.01 -3.46
C ALA A 104 19.76 -10.13 -2.41
N ARG A 105 20.15 -8.86 -2.37
CA ARG A 105 19.40 -7.81 -1.66
C ARG A 105 18.33 -7.27 -2.60
N VAL A 106 17.07 -7.49 -2.25
CA VAL A 106 15.92 -7.07 -3.06
C VAL A 106 15.25 -5.88 -2.39
N THR A 107 15.15 -4.77 -3.09
CA THR A 107 14.48 -3.56 -2.61
C THR A 107 13.31 -3.20 -3.51
N ARG A 108 12.22 -2.69 -2.94
CA ARG A 108 11.12 -2.18 -3.75
C ARG A 108 11.51 -0.83 -4.35
N ALA A 109 11.28 -0.67 -5.65
CA ALA A 109 11.46 0.59 -6.34
C ALA A 109 10.59 1.65 -5.69
N THR A 110 11.18 2.80 -5.38
CA THR A 110 10.46 3.94 -4.80
C THR A 110 10.50 5.11 -5.74
N ARG A 111 9.39 5.84 -5.81
CA ARG A 111 9.28 7.12 -6.49
C ARG A 111 8.81 8.18 -5.50
N GLN A 112 9.10 9.44 -5.81
CA GLN A 112 8.60 10.57 -5.03
C GLN A 112 7.25 11.00 -5.58
N LEU A 113 6.18 10.81 -4.81
CA LEU A 113 4.87 11.43 -5.09
C LEU A 113 4.99 12.93 -4.79
N LYS A 114 4.78 13.77 -5.80
CA LYS A 114 4.90 15.22 -5.59
C LYS A 114 3.70 15.75 -4.83
N GLY A 115 3.95 16.63 -3.86
CA GLY A 115 2.88 17.31 -3.13
C GLY A 115 1.93 18.08 -4.05
N ALA A 116 2.41 18.56 -5.19
CA ALA A 116 1.61 19.20 -6.21
C ALA A 116 0.54 18.27 -6.82
N GLU A 117 0.83 16.98 -7.01
CA GLU A 117 -0.15 16.00 -7.52
C GLU A 117 -1.33 15.83 -6.54
N LEU A 118 -1.01 15.72 -5.24
CA LEU A 118 -2.01 15.69 -4.17
C LEU A 118 -2.84 16.97 -4.13
N ALA A 119 -2.20 18.13 -4.34
CA ALA A 119 -2.88 19.42 -4.40
C ALA A 119 -3.85 19.54 -5.58
N VAL A 120 -3.47 19.02 -6.75
CA VAL A 120 -4.36 18.98 -7.92
C VAL A 120 -5.61 18.14 -7.64
N VAL A 121 -5.44 16.94 -7.11
CA VAL A 121 -6.59 16.05 -6.77
C VAL A 121 -7.50 16.69 -5.74
N ALA A 122 -6.94 17.27 -4.68
CA ALA A 122 -7.71 17.94 -3.64
C ALA A 122 -8.48 19.17 -4.14
N THR A 123 -7.83 20.03 -4.94
CA THR A 123 -8.46 21.24 -5.49
C THR A 123 -9.52 20.90 -6.52
N GLN A 124 -9.31 19.87 -7.35
CA GLN A 124 -10.30 19.40 -8.31
C GLN A 124 -11.55 18.88 -7.59
N ALA A 125 -11.39 18.02 -6.58
CA ALA A 125 -12.53 17.50 -5.82
C ALA A 125 -13.38 18.61 -5.18
N LEU A 126 -12.75 19.68 -4.68
CA LEU A 126 -13.48 20.81 -4.12
C LEU A 126 -14.16 21.67 -5.21
N ARG A 127 -13.55 21.83 -6.39
CA ARG A 127 -14.21 22.49 -7.54
C ARG A 127 -15.43 21.71 -7.99
N ASP A 128 -15.33 20.40 -8.11
CA ASP A 128 -16.45 19.53 -8.49
C ASP A 128 -17.58 19.63 -7.45
N TYR A 129 -17.23 19.61 -6.16
CA TYR A 129 -18.18 19.83 -5.07
C TYR A 129 -18.89 21.20 -5.15
N MET A 130 -18.15 22.28 -5.43
CA MET A 130 -18.73 23.62 -5.60
C MET A 130 -19.62 23.72 -6.83
N ALA A 131 -19.21 23.11 -7.94
CA ALA A 131 -19.97 23.09 -9.19
C ALA A 131 -21.31 22.36 -9.03
N LEU A 132 -21.32 21.20 -8.35
CA LEU A 132 -22.54 20.46 -8.03
C LEU A 132 -23.54 21.27 -7.19
N ARG A 133 -23.06 22.24 -6.40
CA ARG A 133 -23.89 23.12 -5.58
C ARG A 133 -24.16 24.49 -6.21
N GLY A 134 -23.72 24.72 -7.45
CA GLY A 134 -23.88 26.00 -8.15
C GLY A 134 -23.12 27.17 -7.52
N ILE A 135 -22.05 26.91 -6.77
CA ILE A 135 -21.26 27.93 -6.09
C ILE A 135 -20.11 28.37 -6.99
N ALA A 136 -20.11 29.65 -7.37
CA ALA A 136 -19.00 30.24 -8.10
C ALA A 136 -17.86 30.64 -7.17
N GLY A 137 -16.63 30.25 -7.52
CA GLY A 137 -15.44 30.67 -6.80
C GLY A 137 -14.17 30.03 -7.34
N GLN A 138 -13.04 30.58 -6.91
CA GLN A 138 -11.72 30.04 -7.21
C GLN A 138 -11.26 29.14 -6.06
N VAL A 139 -10.60 28.05 -6.43
CA VAL A 139 -10.06 27.07 -5.49
C VAL A 139 -8.56 26.93 -5.75
N ARG A 140 -7.76 27.09 -4.69
CA ARG A 140 -6.30 26.92 -4.71
C ARG A 140 -5.81 26.17 -3.48
N ALA A 141 -4.71 25.45 -3.60
CA ALA A 141 -4.06 24.87 -2.43
C ALA A 141 -3.48 26.00 -1.56
N ALA A 142 -3.84 26.04 -0.28
CA ALA A 142 -3.32 27.01 0.68
C ALA A 142 -1.83 26.77 0.98
N ARG A 143 -1.41 25.49 0.91
CA ARG A 143 -0.03 25.04 1.03
C ARG A 143 0.12 23.72 0.30
N TRP A 144 1.26 23.51 -0.35
CA TRP A 144 1.58 22.22 -0.93
C TRP A 144 1.94 21.20 0.15
N PRO A 145 1.37 19.98 0.08
CA PRO A 145 1.85 18.84 0.85
C PRO A 145 3.34 18.58 0.62
N ARG A 146 3.98 17.88 1.56
CA ARG A 146 5.36 17.42 1.36
C ARG A 146 5.36 16.28 0.34
N ASP A 147 6.45 16.16 -0.40
CA ASP A 147 6.71 14.99 -1.24
C ASP A 147 6.78 13.74 -0.36
N LEU A 148 6.23 12.64 -0.86
CA LEU A 148 6.15 11.37 -0.13
C LEU A 148 6.83 10.27 -0.95
N PRO A 149 7.80 9.52 -0.38
CA PRO A 149 8.27 8.31 -1.02
C PRO A 149 7.14 7.27 -1.04
N ILE A 150 6.81 6.79 -2.22
CA ILE A 150 5.82 5.76 -2.47
C ILE A 150 6.44 4.67 -3.36
N PRO A 151 5.88 3.46 -3.37
CA PRO A 151 6.27 2.46 -4.36
C PRO A 151 6.14 2.99 -5.79
N ALA A 152 7.08 2.62 -6.66
CA ALA A 152 7.13 3.08 -8.05
C ALA A 152 6.01 2.51 -8.95
N GLY A 153 5.20 1.58 -8.43
CA GLY A 153 4.06 1.00 -9.13
C GLY A 153 2.92 1.99 -9.39
N GLU A 154 1.83 1.47 -9.96
CA GLU A 154 0.63 2.26 -10.21
C GLU A 154 0.06 2.79 -8.89
N VAL A 155 -0.23 4.10 -8.85
CA VAL A 155 -0.78 4.77 -7.67
C VAL A 155 -2.06 5.47 -8.03
N GLN A 156 -3.07 5.28 -7.18
CA GLN A 156 -4.36 5.94 -7.27
C GLN A 156 -4.51 6.92 -6.12
N LEU A 157 -4.88 8.15 -6.47
CA LEU A 157 -5.15 9.23 -5.52
C LEU A 157 -6.65 9.48 -5.49
N ARG A 158 -7.25 9.44 -4.30
CA ARG A 158 -8.71 9.62 -4.14
C ARG A 158 -8.99 10.66 -3.07
N ALA A 159 -9.64 11.75 -3.45
CA ALA A 159 -10.16 12.69 -2.45
C ALA A 159 -11.38 12.06 -1.75
N ARG A 160 -11.45 12.19 -0.42
CA ARG A 160 -12.64 11.78 0.33
C ARG A 160 -13.83 12.66 -0.01
N SER A 161 -15.04 12.08 0.06
CA SER A 161 -16.27 12.81 -0.21
C SER A 161 -16.41 14.04 0.69
N LEU A 162 -16.89 15.13 0.10
CA LEU A 162 -17.12 16.42 0.73
C LEU A 162 -18.63 16.70 0.91
N GLU A 163 -19.50 15.73 0.64
CA GLU A 163 -20.96 15.90 0.60
C GLU A 163 -21.53 16.54 1.87
N ASP A 164 -21.06 16.14 3.04
CA ASP A 164 -21.50 16.67 4.34
C ASP A 164 -20.67 17.87 4.84
N ALA A 165 -19.65 18.29 4.10
CA ALA A 165 -18.74 19.34 4.53
C ALA A 165 -19.33 20.73 4.30
N ALA A 166 -19.42 21.55 5.35
CA ALA A 166 -19.77 22.96 5.22
C ALA A 166 -18.64 23.73 4.51
N LEU A 167 -18.97 24.44 3.43
CA LEU A 167 -18.00 25.26 2.68
C LEU A 167 -17.46 26.39 3.57
N ARG A 168 -16.13 26.51 3.63
CA ARG A 168 -15.40 27.54 4.37
C ARG A 168 -14.25 28.07 3.52
N GLN A 169 -13.82 29.30 3.78
CA GLN A 169 -12.70 29.93 3.07
C GLN A 169 -11.41 29.09 3.14
N ARG A 170 -11.20 28.35 4.23
CA ARG A 170 -10.07 27.42 4.42
C ARG A 170 -10.61 26.07 4.89
N MET A 171 -10.23 24.99 4.23
CA MET A 171 -10.64 23.64 4.60
C MET A 171 -9.54 22.61 4.33
N LEU A 172 -9.72 21.42 4.89
CA LEU A 172 -8.85 20.27 4.66
C LEU A 172 -9.57 19.28 3.76
N VAL A 173 -8.98 18.98 2.63
CA VAL A 173 -9.41 17.87 1.76
C VAL A 173 -8.47 16.71 2.02
N TRP A 174 -9.02 15.57 2.42
CA TRP A 174 -8.24 14.36 2.68
C TRP A 174 -8.07 13.59 1.37
N VAL A 175 -6.82 13.28 1.02
CA VAL A 175 -6.50 12.48 -0.17
C VAL A 175 -5.92 11.14 0.27
N ASP A 176 -6.64 10.06 -0.03
CA ASP A 176 -6.22 8.69 0.19
C ASP A 176 -5.29 8.23 -0.95
N ILE A 177 -4.19 7.57 -0.59
CA ILE A 177 -3.17 7.06 -1.50
C ILE A 177 -3.25 5.54 -1.51
N TRP A 178 -3.41 4.97 -2.70
CA TRP A 178 -3.48 3.53 -2.94
C TRP A 178 -2.41 3.10 -3.93
N SER A 179 -1.81 1.92 -3.76
CA SER A 179 -0.89 1.33 -4.72
C SER A 179 -1.15 -0.17 -4.83
N GLU A 180 -1.34 -0.67 -6.06
CA GLU A 180 -1.62 -2.09 -6.32
C GLU A 180 -2.78 -2.66 -5.47
N GLY A 181 -3.80 -1.84 -5.19
CA GLY A 181 -4.94 -2.19 -4.35
C GLY A 181 -4.70 -2.10 -2.84
N ALA A 182 -3.47 -1.87 -2.39
CA ALA A 182 -3.13 -1.64 -0.98
C ALA A 182 -3.26 -0.16 -0.62
N PHE A 183 -3.87 0.12 0.53
CA PHE A 183 -3.93 1.46 1.09
C PHE A 183 -2.60 1.84 1.72
N LEU A 184 -2.00 2.96 1.28
CA LEU A 184 -0.71 3.44 1.77
C LEU A 184 -0.85 4.51 2.86
N GLY A 185 -1.92 5.31 2.80
CA GLY A 185 -2.16 6.36 3.79
C GLY A 185 -3.07 7.48 3.29
N THR A 186 -3.33 8.44 4.18
CA THR A 186 -4.12 9.63 3.86
C THR A 186 -3.30 10.89 4.12
N VAL A 187 -3.31 11.82 3.16
CA VAL A 187 -2.64 13.12 3.28
C VAL A 187 -3.69 14.24 3.37
N PRO A 188 -3.68 15.06 4.43
CA PRO A 188 -4.53 16.25 4.49
C PRO A 188 -3.94 17.36 3.61
N VAL A 189 -4.74 17.85 2.67
CA VAL A 189 -4.38 18.97 1.81
C VAL A 189 -5.16 20.20 2.23
N PRO A 190 -4.49 21.27 2.72
CA PRO A 190 -5.17 22.52 3.03
C PRO A 190 -5.50 23.27 1.74
N VAL A 191 -6.78 23.58 1.55
CA VAL A 191 -7.32 24.25 0.37
C VAL A 191 -8.01 25.55 0.79
N GLU A 192 -7.82 26.59 -0.01
CA GLU A 192 -8.46 27.89 0.10
C GLU A 192 -9.52 28.06 -1.00
N VAL A 193 -10.65 28.64 -0.61
CA VAL A 193 -11.76 29.00 -1.50
C VAL A 193 -11.91 30.51 -1.47
N GLU A 194 -11.76 31.14 -2.63
CA GLU A 194 -12.09 32.54 -2.86
C GLU A 194 -13.41 32.56 -3.62
N ALA A 195 -14.52 32.65 -2.89
CA ALA A 195 -15.84 32.80 -3.50
C ALA A 195 -15.89 34.14 -4.25
N ALA A 196 -16.37 34.11 -5.50
CA ALA A 196 -16.72 35.33 -6.18
C ALA A 196 -17.99 35.86 -5.51
N VAL A 197 -17.84 36.83 -4.61
CA VAL A 197 -19.00 37.57 -4.10
C VAL A 197 -19.59 38.30 -5.31
N SER A 198 -20.71 37.83 -5.84
CA SER A 198 -21.54 38.66 -6.73
C SER A 198 -22.18 39.75 -5.87
N PRO A 199 -21.84 41.04 -6.05
CA PRO A 199 -22.52 42.11 -5.34
C PRO A 199 -23.88 42.32 -6.03
N GLY A 200 -24.91 41.61 -5.58
CA GLY A 200 -26.22 41.72 -6.21
C GLY A 200 -27.29 40.81 -5.64
N ALA A 201 -27.55 40.89 -4.32
CA ALA A 201 -28.80 40.40 -3.72
C ALA A 201 -29.02 41.00 -2.32
N MET A 202 -29.17 42.32 -2.26
CA MET A 202 -30.08 42.99 -1.33
C MET A 202 -31.07 43.72 -2.26
N ASP A 203 -32.38 43.66 -2.13
CA ASP A 203 -33.19 43.80 -0.93
C ASP A 203 -34.62 43.34 -1.27
N SER A 204 -35.32 42.70 -0.34
CA SER A 204 -36.68 43.08 0.07
C SER A 204 -37.36 41.96 0.86
N GLY A 205 -37.69 42.28 2.11
CA GLY A 205 -39.04 42.00 2.57
C GLY A 205 -39.22 41.12 3.81
N VAL A 206 -39.47 41.82 4.92
CA VAL A 206 -40.62 41.61 5.83
C VAL A 206 -40.38 40.85 7.15
N SER A 207 -40.69 41.63 8.20
CA SER A 207 -41.28 41.32 9.52
C SER A 207 -40.50 40.58 10.60
N ALA A 208 -40.25 41.37 11.65
CA ALA A 208 -40.22 40.96 13.03
C ALA A 208 -41.50 40.20 13.45
N VAL A 209 -41.32 39.01 14.01
CA VAL A 209 -42.25 38.41 14.99
C VAL A 209 -41.41 37.81 16.12
N ALA A 210 -41.75 38.23 17.34
CA ALA A 210 -41.10 37.86 18.58
C ALA A 210 -41.56 36.49 19.13
N THR A 211 -40.80 36.01 20.13
CA THR A 211 -41.13 35.05 21.20
C THR A 211 -41.00 33.54 20.95
N ARG A 212 -40.02 32.89 21.60
CA ARG A 212 -40.15 32.21 22.92
C ARG A 212 -38.85 31.46 23.28
N ARG A 213 -38.26 31.79 24.43
CA ARG A 213 -37.30 30.92 25.13
C ARG A 213 -38.08 29.80 25.83
N GLY A 214 -37.77 28.55 25.52
CA GLY A 214 -38.05 27.39 26.36
C GLY A 214 -36.72 26.76 26.81
N PRO A 215 -36.62 26.20 28.04
CA PRO A 215 -35.38 25.61 28.53
C PRO A 215 -35.19 24.21 27.93
N THR A 216 -34.18 24.04 27.09
CA THR A 216 -33.76 22.71 26.64
C THR A 216 -33.03 22.01 27.78
N ARG A 217 -33.68 20.98 28.35
CA ARG A 217 -33.08 20.03 29.28
C ARG A 217 -31.84 19.41 28.60
N SER A 218 -30.65 19.64 29.15
CA SER A 218 -29.42 19.00 28.70
C SER A 218 -29.42 17.54 29.13
N SER A 219 -29.54 16.62 28.19
CA SER A 219 -29.20 15.21 28.43
C SER A 219 -27.68 15.08 28.58
N PRO A 220 -27.16 14.29 29.53
CA PRO A 220 -25.72 14.20 29.81
C PRO A 220 -24.95 13.61 28.61
N LEU A 221 -23.72 14.10 28.40
CA LEU A 221 -22.81 13.59 27.38
C LEU A 221 -22.42 12.14 27.70
N SER A 222 -22.32 11.30 26.67
CA SER A 222 -21.99 9.88 26.84
C SER A 222 -20.49 9.62 26.69
N VAL A 223 -19.78 10.48 25.96
CA VAL A 223 -18.32 10.53 25.91
C VAL A 223 -17.84 11.97 25.93
N GLU A 224 -16.77 12.23 26.69
CA GLU A 224 -16.16 13.56 26.83
C GLU A 224 -14.79 13.61 26.16
N ARG A 225 -14.49 14.73 25.51
CA ARG A 225 -13.21 15.03 24.87
C ARG A 225 -12.10 14.99 25.91
N GLY A 226 -11.05 14.24 25.60
CA GLY A 226 -9.91 13.99 26.48
C GLY A 226 -10.11 12.77 27.38
N GLY A 227 -11.33 12.22 27.45
CA GLY A 227 -11.62 10.96 28.14
C GLY A 227 -11.14 9.73 27.37
N TRP A 228 -11.23 8.58 28.03
CA TRP A 228 -10.95 7.28 27.43
C TRP A 228 -12.26 6.52 27.20
N ALA A 229 -12.36 5.83 26.07
CA ALA A 229 -13.51 5.00 25.72
C ALA A 229 -13.05 3.65 25.15
N THR A 230 -13.92 2.64 25.20
CA THR A 230 -13.67 1.32 24.62
C THR A 230 -14.22 1.28 23.21
N LEU A 231 -13.35 1.09 22.22
CA LEU A 231 -13.69 0.89 20.82
C LEU A 231 -13.85 -0.60 20.55
N ARG A 232 -15.02 -1.00 20.03
CA ARG A 232 -15.26 -2.35 19.54
C ARG A 232 -15.28 -2.34 18.01
N SER A 233 -14.49 -3.23 17.43
CA SER A 233 -14.46 -3.50 15.99
C SER A 233 -14.93 -4.93 15.77
N SER A 234 -15.87 -5.14 14.85
CA SER A 234 -16.28 -6.48 14.43
C SER A 234 -16.10 -6.61 12.92
N ASP A 235 -15.29 -7.58 12.50
CA ASP A 235 -15.19 -8.02 11.10
C ASP A 235 -15.55 -9.51 11.04
N GLY A 236 -16.78 -9.79 10.59
CA GLY A 236 -17.35 -11.14 10.58
C GLY A 236 -17.41 -11.79 11.97
N VAL A 237 -16.66 -12.88 12.16
CA VAL A 237 -16.60 -13.66 13.41
C VAL A 237 -15.53 -13.16 14.40
N VAL A 238 -14.74 -12.15 14.03
CA VAL A 238 -13.65 -11.63 14.86
C VAL A 238 -14.06 -10.29 15.47
N SER A 239 -14.10 -10.23 16.81
CA SER A 239 -14.31 -8.98 17.56
C SER A 239 -13.02 -8.52 18.25
N LEU A 240 -12.62 -7.28 18.03
CA LEU A 240 -11.48 -6.64 18.68
C LEU A 240 -11.98 -5.51 19.57
N GLU A 241 -11.52 -5.48 20.82
CA GLU A 241 -11.78 -4.39 21.76
C GLU A 241 -10.47 -3.63 22.04
N SER A 242 -10.52 -2.30 22.05
CA SER A 242 -9.33 -1.47 22.24
C SER A 242 -9.68 -0.17 22.97
N LYS A 243 -8.86 0.24 23.94
CA LYS A 243 -9.04 1.52 24.65
C LYS A 243 -8.55 2.66 23.80
N VAL A 244 -9.38 3.67 23.53
CA VAL A 244 -9.05 4.80 22.67
C VAL A 244 -9.26 6.13 23.39
N ALA A 245 -8.47 7.13 23.03
CA ALA A 245 -8.63 8.49 23.56
C ALA A 245 -9.67 9.25 22.72
N VAL A 246 -10.69 9.78 23.39
CA VAL A 246 -11.78 10.53 22.76
C VAL A 246 -11.31 11.94 22.44
N LEU A 247 -11.40 12.37 21.18
CA LEU A 247 -10.95 13.69 20.75
C LEU A 247 -12.10 14.71 20.67
N GLN A 248 -13.35 14.27 20.80
CA GLN A 248 -14.55 15.09 20.67
C GLN A 248 -15.66 14.58 21.60
N ASP A 249 -16.44 15.49 22.18
CA ASP A 249 -17.62 15.13 22.95
C ASP A 249 -18.66 14.46 22.04
N GLY A 250 -19.41 13.51 22.57
CA GLY A 250 -20.43 12.80 21.82
C GLY A 250 -21.53 12.22 22.69
N ARG A 251 -22.71 12.13 22.09
CA ARG A 251 -23.89 11.44 22.64
C ARG A 251 -24.07 10.11 21.93
N VAL A 252 -24.83 9.20 22.52
CA VAL A 252 -25.18 7.93 21.85
C VAL A 252 -25.76 8.21 20.46
N GLY A 253 -25.19 7.56 19.45
CA GLY A 253 -25.51 7.75 18.04
C GLY A 253 -24.53 8.65 17.27
N ASP A 254 -23.83 9.57 17.96
CA ASP A 254 -22.89 10.50 17.32
C ASP A 254 -21.63 9.77 16.84
N GLN A 255 -21.05 10.23 15.73
CA GLN A 255 -19.70 9.81 15.33
C GLN A 255 -18.67 10.74 15.95
N VAL A 256 -17.79 10.19 16.76
CA VAL A 256 -16.71 10.92 17.43
C VAL A 256 -15.36 10.50 16.90
N ARG A 257 -14.44 11.47 16.84
CA ARG A 257 -13.03 11.21 16.54
C ARG A 257 -12.35 10.61 17.76
N VAL A 258 -11.65 9.52 17.55
CA VAL A 258 -10.87 8.84 18.57
C VAL A 258 -9.47 8.54 18.08
N ARG A 259 -8.52 8.40 19.02
CA ARG A 259 -7.13 8.06 18.73
C ARG A 259 -6.78 6.73 19.38
N ALA A 260 -6.20 5.82 18.59
CA ALA A 260 -5.72 4.53 19.08
C ALA A 260 -4.44 4.69 19.94
N PRO A 261 -4.25 3.86 20.97
CA PRO A 261 -3.05 3.89 21.80
C PRO A 261 -1.88 3.32 20.98
N GLY A 262 -0.75 4.04 20.95
CA GLY A 262 0.45 3.62 20.22
C GLY A 262 0.51 4.00 18.74
N GLY A 263 -0.57 4.51 18.15
CA GLY A 263 -0.59 5.01 16.78
C GLY A 263 -1.27 6.37 16.69
N GLY A 264 -0.62 7.36 16.09
CA GLY A 264 -1.19 8.71 15.89
C GLY A 264 -2.43 8.76 14.98
N ALA A 265 -2.91 7.62 14.48
CA ALA A 265 -4.05 7.49 13.61
C ALA A 265 -5.35 7.90 14.32
N ILE A 266 -6.09 8.80 13.69
CA ILE A 266 -7.41 9.24 14.12
C ILE A 266 -8.44 8.37 13.41
N VAL A 267 -9.31 7.73 14.18
CA VAL A 267 -10.37 6.83 13.73
C VAL A 267 -11.71 7.45 14.09
N PHE A 268 -12.74 7.24 13.26
CA PHE A 268 -14.11 7.64 13.58
C PHE A 268 -14.85 6.45 14.16
N ALA A 269 -15.54 6.69 15.27
CA ALA A 269 -16.32 5.66 15.92
C ALA A 269 -17.68 6.22 16.35
N ARG A 270 -18.73 5.41 16.20
CA ARG A 270 -20.07 5.75 16.66
C ARG A 270 -20.17 5.49 18.15
N VAL A 271 -20.73 6.43 18.91
CA VAL A 271 -20.99 6.25 20.34
C VAL A 271 -22.18 5.33 20.51
N THR A 272 -21.96 4.18 21.14
CA THR A 272 -23.02 3.18 21.37
C THR A 272 -23.55 3.24 22.82
N GLY A 273 -22.77 3.80 23.74
CA GLY A 273 -23.14 3.98 25.14
C GLY A 273 -22.11 4.83 25.89
N PRO A 274 -22.30 5.05 27.20
CA PRO A 274 -21.33 5.77 28.02
C PRO A 274 -19.95 5.12 27.96
N GLY A 275 -18.95 5.84 27.43
CA GLY A 275 -17.59 5.31 27.25
C GLY A 275 -17.46 4.14 26.27
N GLN A 276 -18.49 3.87 25.45
CA GLN A 276 -18.49 2.77 24.47
C GLN A 276 -18.64 3.30 23.05
N LEU A 277 -17.77 2.80 22.18
CA LEU A 277 -17.66 3.21 20.79
C LEU A 277 -17.59 1.99 19.89
N GLU A 278 -18.15 2.10 18.70
CA GLU A 278 -18.07 1.07 17.68
C GLU A 278 -17.48 1.66 16.40
N LEU A 279 -16.59 0.91 15.75
CA LEU A 279 -16.04 1.31 14.46
C LEU A 279 -17.18 1.38 13.44
N ALA A 280 -17.44 2.58 12.93
CA ALA A 280 -18.40 2.74 11.86
C ALA A 280 -17.76 2.17 10.58
N PRO A 281 -18.45 1.27 9.84
CA PRO A 281 -17.98 0.80 8.55
C PRO A 281 -17.85 1.94 7.54
#